data_AF-Q4RA87-F1
#
_entry.id   AF-Q4RA87-F1
#
_cell.length_a   1.000
_cell.length_b   1.000
_cell.length_c   1.000
_cell.angle_alpha   90.00
_cell.angle_beta   90.00
_cell.angle_gamma   90.00
#
_symmetry.space_group_name_H-M   'P 1'
#
loop_
_entity.id
_entity.type
_entity.pdbx_description
1 polymer ?
#
loop_
_entity_poly.entity_id
_entity_poly.type
_entity_poly.pdbx_seq_one_letter_code
_entity_poly.pdbx_strand_id
1 'polypeptide(L)'
;DDPCFLLHFDKVRTVTAISSSAKYAIVRALVALSEKYCQDSLNLQNFDWAYIKPTSFYSNRGDCVVLSQICFYAFNLVCLSMCPVPLDA
;
A
#
# COMPACT_ATOMS: atom_id res chain seq x y z
N ASP A 1 0.12 0.86 -19.50
CA ASP A 1 0.01 1.62 -18.25
C ASP A 1 0.57 3.03 -18.39
N ASP A 2 -0.31 3.97 -18.68
CA ASP A 2 -0.01 5.41 -18.67
C ASP A 2 -0.19 5.98 -17.25
N PRO A 3 0.86 6.59 -16.64
CA PRO A 3 0.77 7.21 -15.32
C PRO A 3 0.03 8.56 -15.33
N CYS A 4 -0.38 9.06 -16.50
CA CYS A 4 -1.22 10.24 -16.64
C CYS A 4 -2.69 9.96 -16.30
N PHE A 5 -3.35 10.93 -15.67
CA PHE A 5 -4.78 10.90 -15.39
C PHE A 5 -5.35 12.33 -15.26
N LEU A 6 -6.66 12.45 -15.36
CA LEU A 6 -7.38 13.71 -15.26
C LEU A 6 -8.10 13.79 -13.91
N LEU A 7 -8.05 14.96 -13.28
CA LEU A 7 -8.86 15.32 -12.13
C LEU A 7 -9.89 16.37 -12.56
N HIS A 8 -11.16 16.04 -12.39
CA HIS A 8 -12.29 16.89 -12.76
C HIS A 8 -12.79 17.62 -11.51
N PHE A 9 -12.28 18.83 -11.28
CA PHE A 9 -12.85 19.81 -10.33
C PHE A 9 -13.63 20.87 -11.11
N ASP A 10 -13.70 22.12 -10.62
CA ASP A 10 -14.21 23.27 -11.40
C ASP A 10 -13.44 23.47 -12.73
N LYS A 11 -12.19 23.02 -12.77
CA LYS A 11 -11.36 22.94 -13.97
C LYS A 11 -10.73 21.56 -14.05
N VAL A 12 -10.63 21.03 -15.27
CA VAL A 12 -9.91 19.78 -15.52
C VAL A 12 -8.41 20.00 -15.35
N ARG A 13 -7.77 19.15 -14.53
CA ARG A 13 -6.34 19.16 -14.28
C ARG A 13 -5.72 17.86 -14.76
N THR A 14 -4.71 17.96 -15.61
CA THR A 14 -3.90 16.82 -16.01
C THR A 14 -2.79 16.59 -15.00
N VAL A 15 -2.67 15.37 -14.50
CA VAL A 15 -1.65 14.96 -13.53
C VAL A 15 -0.89 13.77 -14.07
N THR A 16 0.44 13.85 -14.04
CA THR A 16 1.32 12.73 -14.39
C THR A 16 2.00 12.24 -13.12
N ALA A 17 1.68 11.03 -12.70
CA ALA A 17 2.36 10.41 -11.57
C ALA A 17 3.78 9.96 -11.96
N ILE A 18 4.65 9.81 -10.96
CA ILE A 18 6.01 9.28 -11.17
C ILE A 18 6.02 7.82 -11.66
N SER A 19 4.92 7.09 -11.45
CA SER A 19 4.74 5.71 -11.89
C SER A 19 3.25 5.34 -11.88
N SER A 20 2.89 4.27 -12.58
CA SER A 20 1.52 3.74 -12.58
C SER A 20 1.07 3.31 -11.18
N SER A 21 1.98 2.74 -10.37
CA SER A 21 1.72 2.43 -8.97
C SER A 21 1.38 3.70 -8.16
N ALA A 22 2.13 4.78 -8.36
CA ALA A 22 1.84 6.06 -7.70
C ALA A 22 0.49 6.65 -8.13
N LYS A 23 0.11 6.52 -9.42
CA LYS A 23 -1.24 6.89 -9.91
C LYS A 23 -2.33 6.14 -9.14
N TYR A 24 -2.25 4.81 -9.05
CA TYR A 24 -3.22 4.02 -8.31
C TYR A 24 -3.18 4.31 -6.79
N ALA A 25 -2.02 4.59 -6.21
CA ALA A 25 -1.91 4.96 -4.79
C ALA A 25 -2.63 6.28 -4.47
N ILE A 26 -2.46 7.31 -5.31
CA ILE A 26 -3.14 8.61 -5.14
C ILE A 26 -4.65 8.45 -5.27
N VAL A 27 -5.12 7.73 -6.30
CA VAL A 27 -6.57 7.54 -6.52
C VAL A 27 -7.20 6.77 -5.37
N ARG A 28 -6.52 5.75 -4.83
CA ARG A 28 -6.96 5.05 -3.61
C ARG A 28 -7.13 5.98 -2.41
N ALA A 29 -6.15 6.85 -2.18
CA ALA A 29 -6.22 7.82 -1.09
C ALA A 29 -7.39 8.79 -1.28
N LEU A 30 -7.62 9.26 -2.51
CA LEU A 30 -8.74 10.17 -2.82
C LEU A 30 -10.11 9.49 -2.61
N VAL A 31 -10.27 8.24 -3.05
CA VAL A 31 -11.51 7.48 -2.80
C VAL A 31 -11.75 7.29 -1.32
N ALA A 32 -10.74 6.85 -0.56
CA ALA A 32 -10.88 6.68 0.88
C ALA A 32 -11.18 8.01 1.61
N LEU A 33 -10.60 9.12 1.15
CA LEU A 33 -10.86 10.45 1.70
C LEU A 33 -12.30 10.90 1.41
N SER A 34 -12.76 10.73 0.17
CA SER A 34 -14.11 11.10 -0.25
C SER A 34 -15.16 10.28 0.48
N GLU A 35 -14.97 8.97 0.61
CA GLU A 35 -15.88 8.10 1.36
C GLU A 35 -15.96 8.49 2.84
N LYS A 36 -14.82 8.85 3.45
CA LYS A 36 -14.76 9.18 4.87
C LYS A 36 -15.37 10.53 5.20
N TYR A 37 -15.14 11.55 4.37
CA TYR A 37 -15.47 12.94 4.70
C TYR A 37 -16.64 13.52 3.89
N CYS A 38 -16.85 13.04 2.66
CA CYS A 38 -17.92 13.51 1.78
C CYS A 38 -19.09 12.53 1.72
N GLN A 39 -18.91 11.28 2.16
CA GLN A 39 -19.88 10.18 2.00
C GLN A 39 -20.33 9.99 0.54
N ASP A 40 -19.47 10.37 -0.40
CA ASP A 40 -19.74 10.34 -1.83
C ASP A 40 -18.73 9.41 -2.52
N SER A 41 -19.18 8.78 -3.60
CA SER A 41 -18.34 7.91 -4.41
C SER A 41 -17.74 8.72 -5.55
N LEU A 42 -16.41 8.81 -5.61
CA LEU A 42 -15.73 9.43 -6.75
C LEU A 42 -16.04 8.66 -8.04
N ASN A 43 -16.46 9.39 -9.07
CA ASN A 43 -16.65 8.82 -10.40
C ASN A 43 -15.27 8.55 -11.05
N LEU A 44 -14.86 7.30 -11.03
CA LEU A 44 -13.63 6.84 -11.68
C LEU A 44 -13.92 6.29 -13.07
N GLN A 45 -13.32 6.89 -14.09
CA GLN A 45 -13.36 6.38 -15.47
C GLN A 45 -12.01 5.77 -15.85
N ASN A 46 -12.04 4.61 -16.48
CA ASN A 46 -10.84 3.89 -16.96
C ASN A 46 -9.83 3.51 -15.85
N PHE A 47 -10.33 3.28 -14.63
CA PHE A 47 -9.56 2.67 -13.54
C PHE A 47 -10.11 1.28 -13.26
N ASP A 48 -9.20 0.32 -13.04
CA ASP A 48 -9.60 -1.00 -12.56
C ASP A 48 -9.89 -0.94 -11.05
N TRP A 49 -11.15 -1.17 -10.70
CA TRP A 49 -11.62 -1.16 -9.32
C TRP A 49 -10.92 -2.19 -8.44
N ALA A 50 -10.43 -3.31 -8.97
CA ALA A 50 -9.69 -4.31 -8.21
C ALA A 50 -8.39 -3.73 -7.60
N TYR A 51 -7.78 -2.75 -8.27
CA TYR A 51 -6.58 -2.05 -7.79
C TYR A 51 -6.89 -0.83 -6.92
N ILE A 52 -8.13 -0.34 -6.94
CA ILE A 52 -8.58 0.82 -6.15
C ILE A 52 -9.15 0.36 -4.80
N LYS A 53 -10.14 -0.51 -4.82
CA LYS A 53 -10.64 -1.18 -3.62
C LYS A 53 -10.19 -2.62 -3.69
N PRO A 54 -9.06 -2.98 -3.03
CA PRO A 54 -8.67 -4.37 -2.97
C PRO A 54 -9.80 -5.15 -2.31
N THR A 55 -10.47 -5.99 -3.09
CA THR A 55 -11.43 -6.98 -2.62
C THR A 55 -10.64 -8.02 -1.85
N SER A 56 -10.40 -7.73 -0.58
CA SER A 56 -10.12 -8.71 0.47
C SER A 56 -9.17 -9.85 0.08
N PHE A 57 -7.85 -9.63 -0.04
CA PHE A 57 -6.89 -10.75 0.07
C PHE A 57 -5.48 -10.38 0.54
N TYR A 58 -5.05 -9.11 0.42
CA TYR A 58 -3.82 -8.66 1.06
C TYR A 58 -4.15 -7.65 2.15
N SER A 59 -4.07 -8.10 3.41
CA SER A 59 -4.08 -7.28 4.62
C SER A 59 -2.85 -6.38 4.67
N ASN A 60 -2.71 -5.47 3.72
CA ASN A 60 -1.61 -4.52 3.68
C ASN A 60 -2.04 -3.20 4.33
N ARG A 61 -2.52 -3.30 5.57
CA ARG A 61 -2.75 -2.18 6.50
C ARG A 61 -1.52 -1.91 7.40
N GLY A 62 -0.33 -2.37 6.98
CA GLY A 62 0.88 -2.37 7.80
C GLY A 62 1.15 -3.72 8.49
N ASP A 63 0.14 -4.59 8.59
CA ASP A 63 0.24 -5.89 9.27
C ASP A 63 1.30 -6.80 8.65
N CYS A 64 1.43 -6.84 7.32
CA CYS A 64 2.46 -7.66 6.67
C CYS A 64 3.90 -7.16 6.93
N VAL A 65 4.09 -5.85 7.10
CA VAL A 65 5.41 -5.27 7.43
C VAL A 65 5.77 -5.57 8.88
N VAL A 66 4.80 -5.42 9.79
CA VAL A 66 4.95 -5.79 11.21
C VAL A 66 5.22 -7.28 11.35
N LEU A 67 4.47 -8.12 10.63
CA LEU A 67 4.67 -9.57 10.62
C LEU A 67 6.06 -9.94 10.09
N SER A 68 6.52 -9.29 9.03
CA SER A 68 7.86 -9.50 8.48
C SER A 68 8.95 -9.12 9.50
N GLN A 69 8.79 -8.02 10.22
CA GLN A 69 9.71 -7.65 11.31
C GLN A 69 9.72 -8.70 12.44
N ILE A 70 8.54 -9.17 12.87
CA ILE A 70 8.42 -10.20 13.91
C ILE A 70 9.12 -11.49 13.47
N CYS A 71 8.87 -11.94 12.24
CA CYS A 71 9.53 -13.12 11.69
C CYS A 71 11.05 -12.96 11.64
N PHE A 72 11.55 -11.78 11.28
CA PHE A 72 12.99 -11.50 11.23
C PHE A 72 13.64 -11.55 12.62
N TYR A 73 12.98 -10.96 13.64
CA TYR A 73 13.44 -11.04 15.03
C TYR A 73 13.44 -12.48 15.56
N ALA A 74 12.39 -13.25 15.27
CA ALA A 74 12.32 -14.66 15.66
C ALA A 74 13.46 -15.48 15.04
N PHE A 75 13.77 -15.26 13.75
CA PHE A 75 14.90 -15.90 13.09
C PHE A 75 16.24 -15.54 13.75
N ASN A 76 16.46 -14.26 14.08
CA ASN A 76 17.69 -13.84 14.76
C ASN A 76 17.85 -14.50 16.14
N LEU A 77 16.76 -14.65 16.90
CA LEU A 77 16.79 -15.35 18.19
C LEU A 77 17.10 -16.83 18.05
N VAL A 78 16.55 -17.49 17.03
CA VAL A 78 16.86 -18.90 16.73
C VAL A 78 18.34 -19.03 16.34
N CYS A 79 18.86 -18.17 15.48
CA CYS A 79 20.27 -18.16 15.12
C CYS A 79 21.17 -17.96 16.35
N LEU A 80 20.80 -17.05 17.27
CA LEU A 80 21.52 -16.83 18.53
C LEU A 80 21.47 -18.05 19.45
N SER A 81 20.35 -18.77 19.54
CA SER A 81 20.25 -19.99 20.35
C SER A 81 21.09 -21.16 19.82
N MET A 82 21.42 -21.13 18.53
CA MET A 82 22.24 -22.15 17.86
C MET A 82 23.72 -21.76 17.82
N CYS A 83 24.10 -20.57 18.31
CA CYS A 83 25.50 -20.21 18.47
C CYS A 83 26.12 -21.08 19.58
N PRO A 84 27.22 -21.81 19.30
CA PRO A 84 27.92 -22.55 20.33
C PRO A 84 28.44 -21.55 21.38
N VAL A 85 28.08 -21.80 22.65
CA VAL A 85 28.68 -21.07 23.78
C VAL A 85 30.19 -21.33 23.72
N PRO A 86 31.04 -20.29 23.70
CA PRO A 86 32.47 -20.50 23.88
C PRO A 86 32.66 -21.10 25.27
N LEU A 87 33.03 -22.37 25.32
CA LEU A 87 33.56 -22.98 26.53
C LEU A 87 34.99 -22.45 26.64
N ASP A 88 35.20 -21.48 27.53
CA ASP A 88 36.54 -21.00 27.88
C ASP A 88 37.42 -22.21 28.25
N ALA A 89 38.56 -22.33 27.56
CA ALA A 89 39.55 -23.39 27.73
C ALA A 89 40.48 -23.14 28.94
#